data_AF-A0A519KRG2-F1
#
_entry.id   AF-A0A519KRG2-F1
#
_cell.length_a   1.000
_cell.length_b   1.000
_cell.length_c   1.000
_cell.angle_alpha   90.00
_cell.angle_beta   90.00
_cell.angle_gamma   90.00
#
_symmetry.space_group_name_H-M   'P 1'
#
loop_
_entity.id
_entity.type
_entity.pdbx_description
1 polymer ?
#
loop_
_entity_poly.entity_id
_entity_poly.type
_entity_poly.pdbx_seq_one_letter_code
_entity_poly.pdbx_strand_id
1 'polypeptide(L)'
;ADNTAFLAEVMSSFAAHAPADARLIVKNHPLDPGLVDLGRVTSRLAVDRGLQDRVDFIDGGNLAQLCRGSQGMVVNNSSAALSALGFHTPVKVLGEAFFDFDGLTDQKSLADFWSAPASPDPELFHRFRAHVIARSQLNGNYHEPRALAPTAQAIADVFQGRSKRAL
;
A
#
# COMPACT_ATOMS: atom_id res chain seq x y z
N ALA A 1 -12.99 -6.47 1.38
CA ALA A 1 -13.97 -5.55 0.76
C ALA A 1 -13.55 -5.24 -0.67
N ASP A 2 -14.48 -4.90 -1.57
CA ASP A 2 -14.12 -4.31 -2.87
C ASP A 2 -13.61 -2.87 -2.70
N ASN A 3 -13.05 -2.29 -3.77
CA ASN A 3 -12.46 -0.95 -3.71
C ASN A 3 -13.47 0.15 -3.32
N THR A 4 -14.74 0.00 -3.70
CA THR A 4 -15.78 1.00 -3.40
C THR A 4 -16.12 1.01 -1.92
N ALA A 5 -16.32 -0.17 -1.32
CA ALA A 5 -16.57 -0.32 0.10
C ALA A 5 -15.37 0.16 0.94
N PHE A 6 -14.15 -0.18 0.53
CA PHE A 6 -12.92 0.31 1.17
C PHE A 6 -12.84 1.86 1.13
N LEU A 7 -13.07 2.48 -0.03
CA LEU A 7 -13.08 3.93 -0.15
C LEU A 7 -14.16 4.58 0.74
N ALA A 8 -15.36 4.00 0.77
CA ALA A 8 -16.45 4.50 1.60
C ALA A 8 -16.09 4.47 3.10
N GLU A 9 -15.48 3.39 3.59
CA GLU A 9 -15.03 3.27 4.97
C GLU A 9 -13.96 4.32 5.31
N VAL A 10 -12.89 4.40 4.49
CA VAL A 10 -11.79 5.33 4.69
C VAL A 10 -12.26 6.77 4.70
N MET A 11 -13.07 7.17 3.71
CA MET A 11 -13.56 8.54 3.58
C MET A 11 -14.55 8.90 4.69
N SER A 12 -15.34 7.95 5.19
CA SER A 12 -16.23 8.19 6.34
C SER A 12 -15.42 8.42 7.62
N SER A 13 -14.38 7.62 7.86
CA SER A 13 -13.49 7.80 9.01
C SER A 13 -12.70 9.12 8.91
N PHE A 14 -12.18 9.45 7.72
CA PHE A 14 -11.48 10.70 7.47
C PHE A 14 -12.36 11.92 7.75
N ALA A 15 -13.62 11.91 7.29
CA ALA A 15 -14.58 12.98 7.56
C ALA A 15 -14.80 13.21 9.06
N ALA A 16 -14.88 12.14 9.83
CA ALA A 16 -15.21 12.19 11.26
C ALA A 16 -14.01 12.51 12.16
N HIS A 17 -12.79 12.12 11.78
CA HIS A 17 -11.66 12.06 12.71
C HIS A 17 -10.39 12.78 12.25
N ALA A 18 -10.25 13.10 10.95
CA ALA A 18 -9.02 13.69 10.46
C ALA A 18 -8.91 15.20 10.78
N PRO A 19 -7.69 15.70 11.13
CA PRO A 19 -7.45 17.13 11.36
C PRO A 19 -7.96 18.00 10.22
N ALA A 20 -8.53 19.17 10.53
CA ALA A 20 -9.22 20.02 9.54
C ALA A 20 -8.34 20.48 8.36
N ASP A 21 -7.03 20.61 8.59
CA ASP A 21 -6.01 20.99 7.61
C ASP A 21 -5.43 19.79 6.84
N ALA A 22 -5.76 18.56 7.22
CA ALA A 22 -5.34 17.36 6.50
C ALA A 22 -6.09 17.22 5.17
N ARG A 23 -5.36 16.71 4.16
CA ARG A 23 -5.89 16.31 2.85
C ARG A 23 -5.72 14.80 2.65
N LEU A 24 -6.66 14.18 1.94
CA LEU A 24 -6.62 12.78 1.55
C LEU A 24 -6.43 12.66 0.04
N ILE A 25 -5.38 11.96 -0.39
CA ILE A 25 -5.17 11.63 -1.80
C ILE A 25 -5.57 10.18 -2.03
N VAL A 26 -6.60 9.97 -2.85
CA VAL A 26 -6.97 8.66 -3.37
C VAL A 26 -6.17 8.40 -4.64
N LYS A 27 -5.24 7.44 -4.57
CA LYS A 27 -4.37 7.09 -5.69
C LYS A 27 -4.84 5.80 -6.36
N ASN A 28 -5.13 5.87 -7.65
CA ASN A 28 -5.49 4.70 -8.44
C ASN A 28 -4.32 3.73 -8.63
N HIS A 29 -4.62 2.45 -8.83
CA HIS A 29 -3.61 1.46 -9.19
C HIS A 29 -3.27 1.60 -10.69
N PRO A 30 -1.99 1.62 -11.11
CA PRO A 30 -1.62 1.81 -12.51
C PRO A 30 -2.07 0.66 -13.44
N LEU A 31 -2.39 -0.50 -12.86
CA LEU A 31 -2.95 -1.66 -13.55
C LEU A 31 -4.43 -1.87 -13.24
N ASP A 32 -5.13 -0.86 -12.71
CA ASP A 32 -6.57 -0.95 -12.52
C ASP A 32 -7.26 -1.10 -13.89
N PRO A 33 -8.14 -2.10 -14.08
CA PRO A 33 -8.77 -2.37 -15.37
C PRO A 33 -9.89 -1.36 -15.73
N GLY A 34 -10.22 -0.41 -14.85
CA GLY A 34 -11.24 0.62 -15.10
C GLY A 34 -12.66 0.09 -15.12
N LEU A 35 -12.93 -1.09 -14.56
CA LEU A 35 -14.28 -1.67 -14.48
C LEU A 35 -15.23 -0.80 -13.65
N VAL A 36 -14.68 -0.08 -12.67
CA VAL A 36 -15.37 0.92 -11.86
C VAL A 36 -14.63 2.24 -12.02
N ASP A 37 -15.37 3.31 -12.31
CA ASP A 37 -14.83 4.67 -12.34
C ASP A 37 -14.58 5.16 -10.90
N LEU A 38 -13.42 4.78 -10.35
CA LEU A 38 -13.01 5.11 -8.99
C LEU A 38 -12.85 6.61 -8.77
N GLY A 39 -12.53 7.38 -9.82
CA GLY A 39 -12.51 8.84 -9.76
C GLY A 39 -13.91 9.40 -9.48
N ARG A 40 -14.91 8.95 -10.25
CA ARG A 40 -16.31 9.35 -10.02
C ARG A 40 -16.85 8.86 -8.68
N VAL A 41 -16.49 7.66 -8.25
CA VAL A 41 -16.84 7.15 -6.91
C VAL A 41 -16.27 8.06 -5.83
N THR A 42 -14.97 8.38 -5.91
CA THR A 42 -14.29 9.27 -4.96
C THR A 42 -14.96 10.64 -4.91
N SER A 43 -15.21 11.27 -6.05
CA SER A 43 -15.85 12.60 -6.10
C SER A 43 -17.25 12.60 -5.49
N ARG A 44 -18.06 11.55 -5.74
CA ARG A 44 -19.39 11.41 -5.12
C ARG A 44 -19.28 11.26 -3.61
N LEU A 45 -18.44 10.34 -3.14
CA LEU A 45 -18.25 10.11 -1.70
C LEU A 45 -17.73 11.37 -0.99
N ALA A 46 -16.90 12.18 -1.67
CA ALA A 46 -16.41 13.43 -1.14
C ALA A 46 -17.53 14.48 -0.99
N VAL A 47 -18.39 14.63 -2.00
CA VAL A 47 -19.56 15.51 -1.94
C VAL A 47 -20.51 15.09 -0.81
N ASP A 48 -20.85 13.81 -0.75
CA ASP A 48 -21.80 13.27 0.24
C ASP A 48 -21.31 13.46 1.69
N ARG A 49 -20.00 13.65 1.89
CA ARG A 49 -19.35 13.80 3.20
C ARG A 49 -18.82 15.21 3.47
N GLY A 50 -19.04 16.17 2.57
CA GLY A 50 -18.52 17.54 2.73
C GLY A 50 -16.99 17.64 2.68
N LEU A 51 -16.34 16.78 1.88
CA LEU A 51 -14.89 16.67 1.76
C LEU A 51 -14.36 17.19 0.41
N GLN A 52 -15.15 17.94 -0.37
CA GLN A 52 -14.78 18.33 -1.73
C GLN A 52 -13.44 19.08 -1.81
N ASP A 53 -13.13 19.89 -0.80
CA ASP A 53 -11.90 20.68 -0.75
C ASP A 53 -10.73 19.96 -0.09
N ARG A 54 -10.92 18.72 0.39
CA ARG A 54 -9.94 17.96 1.19
C ARG A 54 -9.59 16.61 0.58
N VAL A 55 -10.27 16.18 -0.47
CA VAL A 55 -10.02 14.88 -1.13
C VAL A 55 -9.69 15.08 -2.59
N ASP A 56 -8.54 14.57 -3.00
CA ASP A 56 -8.09 14.57 -4.40
C ASP A 56 -8.00 13.13 -4.91
N PHE A 57 -8.42 12.89 -6.16
CA PHE A 57 -8.17 11.63 -6.85
C PHE A 57 -7.05 11.81 -7.87
N ILE A 58 -6.09 10.89 -7.89
CA ILE A 58 -5.01 10.87 -8.89
C ILE A 58 -4.90 9.51 -9.57
N ASP A 59 -4.70 9.54 -10.88
CA ASP A 59 -4.41 8.36 -11.70
C ASP A 59 -2.95 8.42 -12.15
N GLY A 60 -2.07 7.78 -11.38
CA GLY A 60 -0.62 7.81 -11.58
C GLY A 60 0.15 8.57 -10.51
N GLY A 61 1.18 9.31 -10.93
CA GLY A 61 2.11 10.02 -10.05
C GLY A 61 3.27 9.16 -9.54
N ASN A 62 4.27 9.83 -8.94
CA ASN A 62 5.45 9.16 -8.40
C ASN A 62 5.16 8.65 -6.99
N LEU A 63 4.97 7.33 -6.85
CA LEU A 63 4.67 6.70 -5.55
C LEU A 63 5.72 7.05 -4.48
N ALA A 64 6.99 7.09 -4.82
CA ALA A 64 8.05 7.38 -3.86
C ALA A 64 8.03 8.83 -3.35
N GLN A 65 7.60 9.79 -4.18
CA GLN A 65 7.37 11.17 -3.74
C GLN A 65 6.12 11.27 -2.87
N LEU A 66 5.03 10.59 -3.26
CA LEU A 66 3.79 10.55 -2.49
C LEU A 66 4.03 9.96 -1.10
N CYS A 67 4.73 8.82 -1.00
CA CYS A 67 5.06 8.22 0.29
C CYS A 67 5.83 9.20 1.19
N ARG A 68 6.94 9.76 0.70
CA ARG A 68 7.78 10.69 1.48
C ARG A 68 7.05 11.96 1.91
N GLY A 69 6.11 12.44 1.10
CA GLY A 69 5.33 13.65 1.38
C GLY A 69 4.09 13.41 2.24
N SER A 70 3.72 12.16 2.52
CA SER A 70 2.50 11.82 3.26
C SER A 70 2.77 11.67 4.76
N GLN A 71 1.82 12.09 5.59
CA GLN A 71 1.85 11.84 7.03
C GLN A 71 1.48 10.39 7.41
N GLY A 72 0.83 9.67 6.49
CA GLY A 72 0.47 8.28 6.64
C GLY A 72 -0.13 7.74 5.35
N MET A 73 -0.17 6.41 5.21
CA MET A 73 -0.78 5.72 4.08
C MET A 73 -1.78 4.68 4.58
N VAL A 74 -3.00 4.70 4.06
CA VAL A 74 -4.01 3.67 4.32
C VAL A 74 -4.08 2.73 3.14
N VAL A 75 -4.01 1.41 3.38
CA VAL A 75 -4.15 0.39 2.33
C VAL A 75 -5.14 -0.69 2.77
N ASN A 76 -5.77 -1.34 1.80
CA ASN A 76 -6.46 -2.61 2.06
C ASN A 76 -5.40 -3.71 2.30
N ASN A 77 -4.62 -4.04 1.28
CA ASN A 77 -3.54 -5.04 1.34
C ASN A 77 -2.45 -4.79 0.27
N SER A 78 -2.38 -3.57 -0.25
CA SER A 78 -1.49 -3.22 -1.36
C SER A 78 -0.01 -3.29 -0.93
N SER A 79 0.83 -3.94 -1.74
CA SER A 79 2.29 -3.95 -1.54
C SER A 79 2.94 -2.57 -1.70
N ALA A 80 2.21 -1.57 -2.22
CA ALA A 80 2.64 -0.17 -2.21
C ALA A 80 3.00 0.31 -0.79
N ALA A 81 2.36 -0.25 0.24
CA ALA A 81 2.69 -0.01 1.64
C ALA A 81 4.17 -0.31 1.96
N LEU A 82 4.77 -1.34 1.37
CA LEU A 82 6.19 -1.67 1.58
C LEU A 82 7.11 -0.53 1.13
N SER A 83 6.70 0.26 0.13
CA SER A 83 7.44 1.47 -0.26
C SER A 83 7.31 2.55 0.81
N ALA A 84 6.10 2.76 1.35
CA ALA A 84 5.86 3.75 2.40
C ALA A 84 6.63 3.43 3.68
N LEU A 85 6.62 2.16 4.11
CA LEU A 85 7.41 1.65 5.23
C LEU A 85 8.91 1.91 5.04
N GLY A 86 9.42 1.68 3.82
CA GLY A 86 10.82 1.96 3.47
C GLY A 86 11.19 3.45 3.48
N PHE A 87 10.21 4.35 3.46
CA PHE A 87 10.40 5.79 3.65
C PHE A 87 10.00 6.26 5.06
N HIS A 88 9.77 5.33 6.00
CA HIS A 88 9.33 5.61 7.37
C HIS A 88 7.95 6.28 7.49
N THR A 89 7.16 6.24 6.41
CA THR A 89 5.78 6.72 6.42
C THR A 89 4.91 5.72 7.19
N PRO A 90 4.15 6.15 8.20
CA PRO A 90 3.17 5.31 8.89
C PRO A 90 2.19 4.63 7.92
N VAL A 91 1.85 3.37 8.19
CA VAL A 91 0.91 2.60 7.36
C VAL A 91 -0.21 2.05 8.21
N LYS A 92 -1.46 2.28 7.79
CA LYS A 92 -2.64 1.58 8.29
C LYS A 92 -3.12 0.56 7.28
N VAL A 93 -3.28 -0.68 7.70
CA VAL A 93 -3.86 -1.77 6.92
C VAL A 93 -5.29 -2.01 7.40
N LEU A 94 -6.24 -2.17 6.48
CA LEU A 94 -7.64 -2.50 6.78
C LEU A 94 -8.07 -3.88 6.26
N GLY A 95 -7.27 -4.51 5.42
CA GLY A 95 -7.45 -5.88 4.95
C GLY A 95 -6.42 -6.83 5.53
N GLU A 96 -6.25 -7.98 4.88
CA GLU A 96 -5.24 -8.95 5.28
C GLU A 96 -3.94 -8.72 4.49
N ALA A 97 -2.87 -8.39 5.21
CA ALA A 97 -1.53 -8.28 4.64
C ALA A 97 -0.50 -8.98 5.53
N PHE A 98 0.39 -9.75 4.92
CA PHE A 98 1.44 -10.49 5.65
C PHE A 98 2.47 -9.58 6.38
N PHE A 99 2.43 -8.27 6.11
CA PHE A 99 3.25 -7.26 6.75
C PHE A 99 2.49 -6.47 7.83
N ASP A 100 1.21 -6.79 8.08
CA ASP A 100 0.40 -6.10 9.08
C ASP A 100 0.59 -6.72 10.46
N PHE A 101 1.55 -6.19 11.22
CA PHE A 101 1.80 -6.58 12.59
C PHE A 101 2.49 -5.46 13.36
N ASP A 102 2.44 -5.56 14.68
CA ASP A 102 2.98 -4.56 15.60
C ASP A 102 4.45 -4.23 15.30
N GLY A 103 4.78 -2.95 15.40
CA GLY A 103 6.07 -2.39 15.04
C GLY A 103 6.28 -2.16 13.54
N LEU A 104 5.53 -2.80 12.64
CA LEU A 104 5.65 -2.57 11.21
C LEU A 104 4.54 -1.69 10.65
N THR A 105 3.31 -1.85 11.12
CA THR A 105 2.14 -1.06 10.73
C THR A 105 1.44 -0.52 11.97
N ASP A 106 0.66 0.55 11.82
CA ASP A 106 -0.12 1.12 12.92
C ASP A 106 -1.32 0.21 13.26
N GLN A 107 -1.23 -0.40 14.44
CA GLN A 107 -2.23 -1.34 14.96
C GLN A 107 -3.43 -0.66 15.63
N LYS A 108 -3.43 0.67 15.78
CA LYS A 108 -4.56 1.40 16.36
C LYS A 108 -5.76 1.41 15.43
N SER A 109 -6.89 1.92 15.91
CA SER A 109 -8.07 2.12 15.07
C SER A 109 -7.77 3.08 13.91
N LEU A 110 -8.53 2.98 12.81
CA LEU A 110 -8.43 3.95 11.72
C LEU A 110 -8.71 5.39 12.21
N ALA A 111 -9.62 5.55 13.19
CA ALA A 111 -9.93 6.86 13.78
C ALA A 111 -8.70 7.50 14.44
N ASP A 112 -7.93 6.72 15.21
CA ASP A 112 -6.73 7.20 15.92
C ASP A 112 -5.51 7.34 15.00
N PHE A 113 -5.54 6.69 13.83
CA PHE A 113 -4.48 6.81 12.83
C PHE A 113 -4.41 8.22 12.24
N TRP A 114 -5.56 8.88 12.05
CA TRP A 114 -5.60 10.19 11.39
C TRP A 114 -4.89 11.30 12.16
N SER A 115 -4.89 11.24 13.49
CA SER A 115 -4.37 12.30 14.36
C SER A 115 -3.01 11.98 14.97
N ALA A 116 -2.67 10.70 15.11
CA ALA A 116 -1.46 10.28 15.81
C ALA A 116 -0.80 9.05 15.18
N PRO A 117 -0.56 9.00 13.86
CA PRO A 117 -0.11 7.78 13.20
C PRO A 117 1.25 7.29 13.76
N ALA A 118 1.38 5.98 13.96
CA ALA A 118 2.59 5.35 14.48
C ALA A 118 3.56 4.98 13.34
N SER A 119 4.78 5.48 13.42
CA SER A 119 5.84 5.15 12.45
C SER A 119 6.32 3.70 12.62
N PRO A 120 6.75 3.05 11.51
CA PRO A 120 7.35 1.73 11.59
C PRO A 120 8.71 1.76 12.28
N ASP A 121 9.06 0.69 12.99
CA ASP A 121 10.41 0.43 13.46
C ASP A 121 11.33 0.21 12.24
N PRO A 122 12.32 1.10 12.00
CA PRO A 122 13.23 1.01 10.86
C PRO A 122 14.03 -0.29 10.81
N GLU A 123 14.45 -0.79 11.97
CA GLU A 123 15.30 -1.97 12.10
C GLU A 123 14.46 -3.24 11.93
N LEU A 124 13.24 -3.25 12.47
CA LEU A 124 12.27 -4.31 12.16
C LEU A 124 11.95 -4.37 10.66
N PHE A 125 11.68 -3.23 10.02
CA PHE A 125 11.43 -3.18 8.58
C PHE A 125 12.64 -3.69 7.78
N HIS A 126 13.87 -3.33 8.18
CA HIS A 126 15.09 -3.82 7.54
C HIS A 126 15.18 -5.34 7.59
N ARG A 127 15.03 -5.94 8.78
CA ARG A 127 15.06 -7.40 8.96
C ARG A 127 13.91 -8.09 8.21
N PHE A 128 12.70 -7.53 8.30
CA PHE A 128 11.53 -8.05 7.60
C PHE A 128 11.76 -8.06 6.08
N ARG A 129 12.22 -6.95 5.50
CA ARG A 129 12.51 -6.85 4.07
C ARG A 129 13.58 -7.87 3.64
N ALA A 130 14.67 -8.00 4.41
CA ALA A 130 15.71 -8.98 4.14
C ALA A 130 15.14 -10.42 4.16
N HIS A 131 14.31 -10.73 5.15
CA HIS A 131 13.66 -12.03 5.27
C HIS A 131 12.74 -12.34 4.10
N VAL A 132 11.86 -11.40 3.72
CA VAL A 132 10.94 -11.56 2.58
C VAL A 132 11.72 -11.79 1.29
N ILE A 133 12.76 -10.99 1.03
CA ILE A 133 13.62 -11.17 -0.15
C ILE A 133 14.25 -12.56 -0.16
N ALA A 134 14.84 -13.01 0.96
CA ALA A 134 15.53 -14.29 1.04
C ALA A 134 14.58 -15.51 0.97
N ARG A 135 13.35 -15.38 1.50
CA ARG A 135 12.43 -16.52 1.69
C ARG A 135 11.34 -16.61 0.64
N SER A 136 10.83 -15.51 0.10
CA SER A 136 9.70 -15.53 -0.83
C SER A 136 10.00 -15.04 -2.24
N GLN A 137 11.07 -14.25 -2.44
CA GLN A 137 11.35 -13.64 -3.74
C GLN A 137 12.35 -14.46 -4.55
N LEU A 138 12.22 -14.34 -5.87
CA LEU A 138 13.22 -14.76 -6.84
C LEU A 138 13.58 -13.54 -7.69
N ASN A 139 14.87 -13.34 -7.94
CA ASN A 139 15.31 -12.29 -8.85
C ASN A 139 14.90 -12.69 -10.27
N GLY A 140 13.88 -12.02 -10.79
CA GLY A 140 13.30 -12.29 -12.10
C GLY A 140 12.38 -11.17 -12.54
N ASN A 141 11.94 -11.21 -13.79
CA ASN A 141 11.06 -10.21 -14.38
C ASN A 141 10.21 -10.84 -15.49
N TYR A 142 8.89 -10.64 -15.41
CA TYR A 142 7.89 -11.13 -16.38
C TYR A 142 7.61 -10.18 -17.54
N HIS A 143 8.00 -8.91 -17.41
CA HIS A 143 7.74 -7.85 -18.39
C HIS A 143 8.96 -7.51 -19.24
N GLU A 144 10.15 -7.97 -18.86
CA GLU A 144 11.38 -7.84 -19.65
C GLU A 144 11.59 -9.12 -20.48
N PRO A 145 11.45 -9.08 -21.83
CA PRO A 145 11.55 -10.26 -22.67
C PRO A 145 12.84 -11.07 -22.47
N ARG A 146 13.96 -10.40 -22.18
CA ARG A 146 15.26 -11.07 -21.93
C ARG A 146 15.30 -11.83 -20.61
N ALA A 147 14.49 -11.43 -19.63
CA ALA A 147 14.43 -12.04 -18.31
C ALA A 147 13.38 -13.15 -18.21
N LEU A 148 12.44 -13.23 -19.15
CA LEU A 148 11.28 -14.12 -19.06
C LEU A 148 11.68 -15.60 -18.95
N ALA A 149 12.49 -16.12 -19.89
CA ALA A 149 12.91 -17.52 -19.87
C ALA A 149 13.80 -17.87 -18.66
N PRO A 150 14.82 -17.07 -18.29
CA PRO A 150 15.56 -17.27 -17.05
C PRO A 150 14.67 -17.26 -15.79
N THR A 151 13.69 -16.36 -15.73
CA THR A 151 12.75 -16.27 -14.60
C THR A 151 11.90 -17.53 -14.48
N ALA A 152 11.34 -18.01 -15.60
CA ALA A 152 10.55 -19.23 -15.63
C ALA A 152 11.37 -20.45 -15.17
N GLN A 153 12.62 -20.57 -15.63
CA GLN A 153 13.52 -21.65 -15.20
C GLN A 153 13.84 -21.58 -13.71
N ALA A 154 14.18 -20.39 -13.19
CA ALA A 154 14.47 -20.21 -11.77
C ALA A 154 13.29 -20.58 -10.86
N ILE A 155 12.07 -20.29 -11.30
CA ILE A 155 10.84 -20.69 -10.60
C ILE A 155 10.69 -22.22 -10.61
N ALA A 156 10.89 -22.86 -11.76
CA ALA A 156 10.83 -24.32 -11.87
C ALA A 156 11.88 -24.98 -10.95
N ASP A 157 13.10 -24.43 -10.89
CA ASP A 157 14.17 -24.94 -10.03
C ASP A 157 13.81 -24.84 -8.53
N VAL A 158 13.12 -23.77 -8.11
CA VAL A 158 12.63 -23.65 -6.72
C VAL A 158 11.61 -24.73 -6.40
N PHE A 159 10.61 -24.94 -7.26
CA PHE A 159 9.57 -25.95 -7.01
C PHE A 159 10.10 -27.39 -7.10
N GLN A 160 11.18 -27.61 -7.87
CA GLN A 160 11.87 -28.89 -7.96
C GLN A 160 12.91 -29.11 -6.83
N GLY A 161 13.10 -28.14 -5.93
CA GLY A 161 14.11 -28.22 -4.87
C GLY A 161 15.56 -28.15 -5.36
N ARG A 162 15.79 -27.67 -6.59
CA ARG A 162 17.11 -27.57 -7.24
C ARG A 162 17.79 -26.23 -7.01
N SER A 163 17.08 -25.26 -6.45
CA SER A 163 17.61 -23.93 -6.17
C SER A 163 18.63 -23.97 -5.03
N LYS A 164 19.88 -23.62 -5.33
CA LYS A 164 20.91 -23.32 -4.33
C LYS A 164 20.64 -21.94 -3.74
N ARG A 165 19.69 -21.83 -2.80
CA ARG A 165 19.53 -20.59 -2.03
C ARG A 165 20.74 -20.45 -1.10
N ALA A 166 21.57 -19.44 -1.34
CA ALA A 166 22.54 -19.00 -0.35
C ALA A 166 21.75 -18.45 0.85
N LEU A 167 21.90 -19.10 2.01
CA LEU A 167 21.44 -18.59 3.29
C LEU A 167 22.29 -17.39 3.71
#